data_AF-H3A9C8-F1
#
_entry.id   AF-H3A9C8-F1
#
_cell.length_a   1.000
_cell.length_b   1.000
_cell.length_c   1.000
_cell.angle_alpha   90.00
_cell.angle_beta   90.00
_cell.angle_gamma   90.00
#
_symmetry.space_group_name_H-M   'P 1'
#
loop_
_entity.id
_entity.type
_entity.pdbx_description
1 polymer ?
#
loop_
_entity_poly.entity_id
_entity_poly.type
_entity_poly.pdbx_seq_one_letter_code
_entity_poly.pdbx_strand_id
1 'polypeptide(L)'
;MEMSEDIAICLLRQPWVSVHLGNSPFMVKVSLGDASYGFMISDLQSVWYEEVNSDVIKCRSQELNKRLRAPVSSFFRHLAELMHPLLDGGVQGSTAAFSWEKVDNRLLVHVKSELSGVPFHWHFNCCQATIPMVTHHLVRPLLRMSLALWRQQEELATLLEKKDKEILEYKENGASLSRGHLETAVFEKQKFEDMLLLEQVAEVCSGPEEEIFPHELHKLYVRMMHQEMQQKRKHSETEEGQDEILKDAKPSPETMEGKQEVEVTSLITSEETTLPAPLARNHLQSQRPVLKPKKKKAKGLFS
;
A
#
# COMPACT_ATOMS: atom_id res chain seq x y z
N MET A 1 -19.08 -16.34 -10.02
CA MET A 1 -19.13 -16.17 -8.56
C MET A 1 -18.66 -14.76 -8.33
N GLU A 2 -19.61 -13.86 -8.10
CA GLU A 2 -19.32 -12.44 -7.89
C GLU A 2 -18.72 -12.31 -6.50
N MET A 3 -17.61 -11.58 -6.39
CA MET A 3 -17.03 -11.26 -5.09
C MET A 3 -18.03 -10.38 -4.34
N SER A 4 -18.17 -10.57 -3.03
CA SER A 4 -18.68 -9.49 -2.20
C SER A 4 -17.64 -8.36 -2.30
N GLU A 5 -17.99 -7.29 -3.03
CA GLU A 5 -17.06 -6.24 -3.44
C GLU A 5 -16.32 -5.64 -2.22
N ASP A 6 -17.04 -5.51 -1.10
CA ASP A 6 -16.53 -5.09 0.19
C ASP A 6 -15.44 -6.02 0.77
N ILE A 7 -15.59 -7.35 0.67
CA ILE A 7 -14.60 -8.31 1.18
C ILE A 7 -13.32 -8.24 0.35
N ALA A 8 -13.44 -8.20 -0.97
CA ALA A 8 -12.30 -8.12 -1.87
C ALA A 8 -11.52 -6.80 -1.67
N ILE A 9 -12.22 -5.67 -1.55
CA ILE A 9 -11.63 -4.36 -1.25
C ILE A 9 -10.99 -4.34 0.14
N CYS A 10 -11.64 -4.91 1.16
CA CYS A 10 -11.07 -4.99 2.50
C CYS A 10 -9.82 -5.88 2.54
N LEU A 11 -9.83 -7.05 1.87
CA LEU A 11 -8.68 -7.95 1.78
C LEU A 11 -7.49 -7.30 1.07
N LEU A 12 -7.72 -6.53 0.00
CA LEU A 12 -6.66 -5.75 -0.65
C LEU A 12 -5.94 -4.84 0.36
N ARG A 13 -6.66 -4.22 1.30
CA ARG A 13 -6.13 -3.27 2.29
C ARG A 13 -5.38 -3.91 3.48
N GLN A 14 -5.50 -5.22 3.70
CA GLN A 14 -4.79 -5.91 4.79
C GLN A 14 -3.28 -6.02 4.51
N PRO A 15 -2.39 -5.94 5.52
CA PRO A 15 -0.99 -6.27 5.34
C PRO A 15 -0.82 -7.77 5.06
N TRP A 16 0.18 -8.15 4.27
CA TRP A 16 0.70 -9.51 4.32
C TRP A 16 1.36 -9.74 5.69
N VAL A 17 1.19 -10.93 6.25
CA VAL A 17 1.73 -11.28 7.57
C VAL A 17 2.47 -12.62 7.47
N SER A 18 3.71 -12.66 7.94
CA SER A 18 4.52 -13.89 7.99
C SER A 18 3.98 -14.82 9.08
N VAL A 19 3.71 -16.08 8.75
CA VAL A 19 3.23 -17.11 9.68
C VAL A 19 3.86 -18.47 9.40
N HIS A 20 4.00 -19.29 10.44
CA HIS A 20 4.46 -20.67 10.30
C HIS A 20 3.29 -21.64 10.47
N LEU A 21 3.01 -22.44 9.43
CA LEU A 21 2.00 -23.50 9.47
C LEU A 21 2.72 -24.85 9.60
N GLY A 22 2.90 -25.31 10.83
CA GLY A 22 3.87 -26.36 11.15
C GLY A 22 5.30 -25.84 11.01
N ASN A 23 6.12 -26.54 10.23
CA ASN A 23 7.52 -26.17 9.97
C ASN A 23 7.71 -25.44 8.63
N SER A 24 6.66 -24.87 8.06
CA SER A 24 6.70 -24.23 6.74
C SER A 24 6.27 -22.77 6.84
N PRO A 25 7.08 -21.82 6.34
CA PRO A 25 6.76 -20.41 6.37
C PRO A 25 5.79 -20.06 5.24
N PHE A 26 4.84 -19.17 5.53
CA PHE A 26 3.86 -18.64 4.58
C PHE A 26 3.66 -17.15 4.85
N MET A 27 3.20 -16.42 3.83
CA MET A 27 2.52 -15.14 4.05
C MET A 27 1.01 -15.34 4.00
N VAL A 28 0.26 -14.68 4.88
CA VAL A 28 -1.21 -14.68 4.88
C VAL A 28 -1.81 -13.27 4.87
N LYS A 29 -3.04 -13.17 4.36
CA LYS A 29 -3.93 -12.01 4.44
C LYS A 29 -5.33 -12.51 4.75
N VAL A 30 -6.00 -11.92 5.75
CA VAL A 30 -7.37 -12.28 6.12
C VAL A 30 -8.24 -11.03 6.24
N SER A 31 -9.41 -11.04 5.62
CA SER A 31 -10.45 -10.03 5.80
C SER A 31 -11.71 -10.68 6.35
N LEU A 32 -12.30 -10.07 7.38
CA LEU A 32 -13.50 -10.56 8.05
C LEU A 32 -14.67 -9.59 7.77
N GLY A 33 -15.82 -10.13 7.40
CA GLY A 33 -17.11 -9.42 7.37
C GLY A 33 -18.03 -9.85 8.52
N ASP A 34 -19.34 -9.67 8.40
CA ASP A 34 -20.30 -10.01 9.47
C ASP A 34 -20.55 -11.53 9.61
N ALA A 35 -20.50 -12.26 8.50
CA ALA A 35 -20.68 -13.71 8.41
C ALA A 35 -19.95 -14.28 7.18
N SER A 36 -18.76 -13.76 6.92
CA SER A 36 -18.00 -14.02 5.69
C SER A 36 -16.52 -13.69 5.88
N TYR A 37 -15.66 -14.29 5.07
CA TYR A 37 -14.24 -13.96 5.04
C TYR A 37 -13.63 -14.08 3.65
N GLY A 38 -12.55 -13.32 3.44
CA GLY A 38 -11.59 -13.53 2.37
C GLY A 38 -10.26 -13.95 2.98
N PHE A 39 -9.69 -15.07 2.51
CA PHE A 39 -8.43 -15.62 2.99
C PHE A 39 -7.48 -15.78 1.81
N MET A 40 -6.24 -15.29 1.93
CA MET A 40 -5.20 -15.44 0.91
C MET A 40 -3.89 -15.86 1.56
N ILE A 41 -3.18 -16.78 0.93
CA ILE A 41 -1.97 -17.41 1.45
C ILE A 41 -0.95 -17.61 0.32
N SER A 42 0.35 -17.48 0.64
CA SER A 42 1.45 -17.59 -0.31
C SER A 42 2.63 -18.34 0.30
N ASP A 43 3.21 -19.29 -0.45
CA ASP A 43 4.50 -19.96 -0.16
C ASP A 43 5.66 -19.33 -0.94
N LEU A 44 5.48 -18.09 -1.43
CA LEU A 44 6.34 -17.37 -2.39
C LEU A 44 6.45 -17.99 -3.80
N GLN A 45 6.19 -19.28 -3.96
CA GLN A 45 6.18 -19.96 -5.26
C GLN A 45 4.80 -19.85 -5.93
N SER A 46 3.74 -19.74 -5.14
CA SER A 46 2.36 -19.66 -5.59
C SER A 46 1.49 -18.96 -4.55
N VAL A 47 0.34 -18.46 -5.00
CA VAL A 47 -0.65 -17.78 -4.17
C VAL A 47 -1.96 -18.51 -4.29
N TRP A 48 -2.63 -18.76 -3.17
CA TRP A 48 -3.97 -19.32 -3.11
C TRP A 48 -4.94 -18.37 -2.40
N TYR A 49 -6.21 -18.53 -2.72
CA TYR A 49 -7.30 -17.68 -2.26
C TYR A 49 -8.55 -18.49 -1.96
N GLU A 50 -9.28 -18.09 -0.94
CA GLU A 50 -10.64 -18.53 -0.66
C GLU A 50 -11.53 -17.34 -0.29
N GLU A 51 -12.76 -17.30 -0.84
CA GLU A 51 -13.84 -16.44 -0.37
C GLU A 51 -14.96 -17.33 0.18
N VAL A 52 -15.47 -17.00 1.37
CA VAL A 52 -16.48 -17.79 2.07
C VAL A 52 -17.56 -16.87 2.61
N ASN A 53 -18.82 -17.24 2.36
CA ASN A 53 -20.01 -16.58 2.85
C ASN A 53 -20.75 -17.44 3.90
N SER A 54 -21.81 -16.88 4.49
CA SER A 54 -22.61 -17.52 5.55
C SER A 54 -23.12 -18.91 5.19
N ASP A 55 -23.54 -19.13 3.94
CA ASP A 55 -24.03 -20.45 3.48
C ASP A 55 -22.89 -21.48 3.40
N VAL A 56 -21.71 -21.09 2.90
CA VAL A 56 -20.53 -21.96 2.88
C VAL A 56 -20.05 -22.26 4.31
N ILE A 57 -20.10 -21.30 5.24
CA ILE A 57 -19.82 -21.53 6.68
C ILE A 57 -20.80 -22.55 7.25
N LYS A 58 -22.09 -22.37 6.99
CA LYS A 58 -23.16 -23.27 7.47
C LYS A 58 -22.97 -24.70 6.96
N CYS A 59 -22.80 -24.88 5.66
CA CYS A 59 -22.65 -26.20 5.05
C CYS A 59 -21.36 -26.90 5.52
N ARG A 60 -20.21 -26.22 5.46
CA ARG A 60 -18.91 -26.81 5.82
C ARG A 60 -18.80 -27.09 7.32
N SER A 61 -19.35 -26.22 8.18
CA SER A 61 -19.37 -26.48 9.62
C SER A 61 -20.20 -27.72 9.97
N GLN A 62 -21.36 -27.91 9.32
CA GLN A 62 -22.21 -29.10 9.49
C GLN A 62 -21.55 -30.39 8.95
N GLU A 63 -20.84 -30.30 7.83
CA GLU A 63 -20.12 -31.42 7.22
C GLU A 63 -18.96 -31.91 8.10
N LEU A 64 -18.08 -30.99 8.51
CA LEU A 64 -16.88 -31.29 9.30
C LEU A 64 -17.21 -31.58 10.77
N ASN A 65 -18.25 -30.95 11.33
CA ASN A 65 -18.57 -31.01 12.76
C ASN A 65 -19.97 -31.60 13.02
N LYS A 66 -20.23 -32.80 12.50
CA LYS A 66 -21.54 -33.50 12.54
C LYS A 66 -22.23 -33.61 13.91
N ARG A 67 -21.49 -33.41 15.01
CA ARG A 67 -21.99 -33.42 16.40
C ARG A 67 -22.29 -32.03 16.97
N LEU A 68 -21.75 -30.96 16.38
CA LEU A 68 -21.97 -29.59 16.81
C LEU A 68 -23.25 -29.02 16.18
N ARG A 69 -24.08 -28.39 17.02
CA ARG A 69 -25.26 -27.64 16.59
C ARG A 69 -25.16 -26.24 17.17
N ALA A 70 -24.73 -25.29 16.34
CA ALA A 70 -24.60 -23.88 16.68
C ALA A 70 -25.15 -23.02 15.52
N PRO A 71 -25.59 -21.77 15.78
CA PRO A 71 -25.91 -20.83 14.71
C PRO A 71 -24.64 -20.42 13.95
N VAL A 72 -24.79 -20.06 12.67
CA VAL A 72 -23.67 -19.71 11.78
C VAL A 72 -22.80 -18.60 12.36
N SER A 73 -23.39 -17.60 13.02
CA SER A 73 -22.68 -16.51 13.69
C SER A 73 -21.75 -17.00 14.82
N SER A 74 -22.08 -18.10 15.51
CA SER A 74 -21.21 -18.67 16.54
C SER A 74 -20.04 -19.45 15.94
N PHE A 75 -20.26 -20.17 14.84
CA PHE A 75 -19.16 -20.78 14.08
C PHE A 75 -18.25 -19.72 13.47
N PHE A 76 -18.81 -18.66 12.88
CA PHE A 76 -18.04 -17.58 12.29
C PHE A 76 -17.23 -16.79 13.34
N ARG A 77 -17.83 -16.47 14.51
CA ARG A 77 -17.08 -15.84 15.62
C ARG A 77 -15.88 -16.70 16.05
N HIS A 78 -16.06 -18.01 16.18
CA HIS A 78 -14.95 -18.92 16.48
C HIS A 78 -13.90 -18.93 15.36
N LEU A 79 -14.31 -18.92 14.10
CA LEU A 79 -13.38 -18.80 12.96
C LEU A 79 -12.61 -17.48 12.97
N ALA A 80 -13.22 -16.36 13.34
CA ALA A 80 -12.53 -15.09 13.54
C ALA A 80 -11.50 -15.17 14.67
N GLU A 81 -11.88 -15.72 15.83
CA GLU A 81 -10.98 -15.99 16.97
C GLU A 81 -9.78 -16.87 16.57
N LEU A 82 -9.96 -17.85 15.67
CA LEU A 82 -8.91 -18.68 15.12
C LEU A 82 -8.01 -17.97 14.08
N MET A 83 -8.52 -16.95 13.39
CA MET A 83 -7.79 -16.20 12.37
C MET A 83 -7.06 -14.96 12.92
N HIS A 84 -7.44 -14.42 14.08
CA HIS A 84 -6.73 -13.30 14.70
C HIS A 84 -5.22 -13.58 14.95
N PRO A 85 -4.80 -14.74 15.51
CA PRO A 85 -3.38 -15.07 15.65
C PRO A 85 -2.61 -15.10 14.32
N LEU A 86 -3.28 -15.41 13.19
CA LEU A 86 -2.70 -15.36 11.84
C LEU A 86 -2.49 -13.92 11.34
N LEU A 87 -3.28 -12.95 11.83
CA LEU A 87 -3.13 -11.52 11.53
C LEU A 87 -2.06 -10.86 12.39
N ASP A 88 -1.80 -11.38 13.58
CA ASP A 88 -0.79 -10.87 14.51
C ASP A 88 0.62 -11.50 14.30
N GLY A 89 0.77 -12.39 13.30
CA GLY A 89 2.03 -13.06 12.94
C GLY A 89 2.45 -14.19 13.87
N GLY A 90 1.60 -14.56 14.83
CA GLY A 90 1.92 -15.50 15.90
C GLY A 90 0.91 -16.63 16.01
N VAL A 91 1.21 -17.80 15.44
CA VAL A 91 0.45 -19.03 15.72
C VAL A 91 0.87 -19.65 17.07
N GLN A 92 2.06 -19.30 17.55
CA GLN A 92 2.64 -19.80 18.80
C GLN A 92 1.88 -19.25 20.01
N GLY A 93 1.07 -20.10 20.65
CA GLY A 93 0.16 -19.72 21.73
C GLY A 93 -1.33 -19.77 21.36
N SER A 94 -1.66 -20.01 20.08
CA SER A 94 -3.03 -20.37 19.69
C SER A 94 -3.41 -21.74 20.26
N THR A 95 -4.67 -21.91 20.69
CA THR A 95 -5.23 -23.20 21.10
C THR A 95 -5.53 -24.12 19.91
N ALA A 96 -5.26 -23.67 18.69
CA ALA A 96 -5.54 -24.38 17.45
C ALA A 96 -4.28 -24.95 16.80
N ALA A 97 -4.35 -26.23 16.46
CA ALA A 97 -3.34 -26.90 15.65
C ALA A 97 -3.64 -26.67 14.16
N PHE A 98 -2.68 -26.09 13.46
CA PHE A 98 -2.71 -25.88 12.00
C PHE A 98 -1.87 -26.94 11.30
N SER A 99 -2.37 -27.39 10.14
CA SER A 99 -1.68 -28.29 9.21
C SER A 99 -2.16 -27.99 7.80
N TRP A 100 -1.44 -28.42 6.78
CA TRP A 100 -1.80 -28.12 5.39
C TRP A 100 -1.46 -29.28 4.46
N GLU A 101 -2.20 -29.39 3.36
CA GLU A 101 -1.93 -30.31 2.26
C GLU A 101 -2.11 -29.59 0.91
N LYS A 102 -1.34 -30.01 -0.09
CA LYS A 102 -1.40 -29.49 -1.46
C LYS A 102 -1.99 -30.58 -2.35
N VAL A 103 -3.20 -30.33 -2.86
CA VAL A 103 -3.98 -31.30 -3.64
C VAL A 103 -4.27 -30.67 -4.99
N ASP A 104 -3.72 -31.26 -6.05
CA ASP A 104 -3.68 -30.67 -7.39
C ASP A 104 -3.14 -29.22 -7.35
N ASN A 105 -3.93 -28.25 -7.83
CA ASN A 105 -3.61 -26.81 -7.77
C ASN A 105 -4.28 -26.09 -6.58
N ARG A 106 -4.70 -26.82 -5.54
CA ARG A 106 -5.35 -26.27 -4.34
C ARG A 106 -4.44 -26.43 -3.12
N LEU A 107 -4.55 -25.49 -2.19
CA LEU A 107 -3.97 -25.59 -0.86
C LEU A 107 -5.12 -25.74 0.14
N LEU A 108 -5.13 -26.84 0.88
CA LEU A 108 -6.07 -27.06 1.97
C LEU A 108 -5.33 -26.77 3.28
N VAL A 109 -5.82 -25.83 4.08
CA VAL A 109 -5.29 -25.55 5.42
C VAL A 109 -6.29 -26.06 6.45
N HIS A 110 -5.93 -27.13 7.17
CA HIS A 110 -6.75 -27.72 8.22
C HIS A 110 -6.45 -27.07 9.57
N VAL A 111 -7.51 -26.69 10.26
CA VAL A 111 -7.50 -26.18 11.63
C VAL A 111 -8.23 -27.17 12.53
N LYS A 112 -7.58 -27.59 13.60
CA LYS A 112 -8.17 -28.37 14.70
C LYS A 112 -8.09 -27.54 15.97
N SER A 113 -9.22 -27.25 16.59
CA SER A 113 -9.31 -26.45 17.82
C SER A 113 -10.41 -27.00 18.72
N GLU A 114 -10.72 -26.31 19.79
CA GLU A 114 -11.83 -26.63 20.68
C GLU A 114 -12.83 -25.47 20.71
N LEU A 115 -14.12 -25.79 20.60
CA LEU A 115 -15.23 -24.86 20.79
C LEU A 115 -16.06 -25.35 21.99
N SER A 116 -15.89 -24.69 23.14
CA SER A 116 -16.63 -24.98 24.38
C SER A 116 -16.57 -26.44 24.85
N GLY A 117 -15.36 -27.02 24.98
CA GLY A 117 -15.18 -28.42 25.39
C GLY A 117 -15.33 -29.45 24.26
N VAL A 118 -15.62 -29.03 23.03
CA VAL A 118 -15.90 -29.93 21.90
C VAL A 118 -14.89 -29.71 20.77
N PRO A 119 -14.28 -30.78 20.20
CA PRO A 119 -13.40 -30.66 19.06
C PRO A 119 -14.06 -29.98 17.85
N PHE A 120 -13.45 -28.90 17.37
CA PHE A 120 -13.87 -28.13 16.21
C PHE A 120 -12.85 -28.27 15.07
N HIS A 121 -13.37 -28.51 13.87
CA HIS A 121 -12.61 -28.74 12.66
C HIS A 121 -13.02 -27.76 11.57
N TRP A 122 -12.05 -27.14 10.92
CA TRP A 122 -12.26 -26.29 9.76
C TRP A 122 -11.18 -26.53 8.71
N HIS A 123 -11.55 -26.52 7.44
CA HIS A 123 -10.60 -26.52 6.33
C HIS A 123 -10.80 -25.23 5.52
N PHE A 124 -9.72 -24.49 5.26
CA PHE A 124 -9.69 -23.45 4.23
C PHE A 124 -9.36 -24.11 2.89
N ASN A 125 -10.25 -24.01 1.90
CA ASN A 125 -10.14 -24.74 0.64
C ASN A 125 -9.66 -23.79 -0.47
N CYS A 126 -8.39 -23.39 -0.42
CA CYS A 126 -7.88 -22.30 -1.23
C CYS A 126 -7.59 -22.72 -2.68
N CYS A 127 -8.21 -22.03 -3.64
CA CYS A 127 -7.95 -22.15 -5.08
C CYS A 127 -6.69 -21.38 -5.46
N GLN A 128 -5.96 -21.79 -6.50
CA GLN A 128 -4.87 -20.98 -7.05
C GLN A 128 -5.39 -19.58 -7.46
N ALA A 129 -4.72 -18.52 -7.00
CA ALA A 129 -5.10 -17.15 -7.29
C ALA A 129 -4.83 -16.79 -8.75
N THR A 130 -5.70 -15.96 -9.33
CA THR A 130 -5.56 -15.54 -10.73
C THR A 130 -4.42 -14.52 -10.90
N ILE A 131 -3.86 -14.40 -12.11
CA ILE A 131 -2.81 -13.41 -12.42
C ILE A 131 -3.22 -11.98 -12.02
N PRO A 132 -4.46 -11.50 -12.29
CA PRO A 132 -4.93 -10.21 -11.78
C PRO A 132 -4.88 -10.07 -10.25
N MET A 133 -5.20 -11.13 -9.49
CA MET A 133 -5.12 -11.10 -8.02
C MET A 133 -3.67 -10.99 -7.54
N VAL A 134 -2.77 -11.84 -8.05
CA VAL A 134 -1.32 -11.75 -7.75
C VAL A 134 -0.77 -10.37 -8.11
N THR A 135 -1.19 -9.80 -9.24
CA THR A 135 -0.77 -8.48 -9.70
C THR A 135 -1.21 -7.36 -8.75
N HIS A 136 -2.44 -7.40 -8.23
CA HIS A 136 -2.97 -6.38 -7.32
C HIS A 136 -2.55 -6.57 -5.86
N HIS A 137 -2.35 -7.81 -5.40
CA HIS A 137 -2.01 -8.08 -4.00
C HIS A 137 -0.48 -8.12 -3.73
N LEU A 138 0.36 -8.39 -4.73
CA LEU A 138 1.82 -8.47 -4.58
C LEU A 138 2.58 -7.56 -5.55
N VAL A 139 2.43 -7.78 -6.87
CA VAL A 139 3.36 -7.18 -7.86
C VAL A 139 3.29 -5.65 -7.87
N ARG A 140 2.11 -5.04 -8.04
CA ARG A 140 1.97 -3.57 -8.07
C ARG A 140 2.31 -2.93 -6.72
N PRO A 141 1.86 -3.45 -5.56
CA PRO A 141 2.25 -2.89 -4.26
C PRO A 141 3.76 -2.90 -4.05
N LEU A 142 4.43 -4.04 -4.28
CA LEU A 142 5.87 -4.17 -4.07
C LEU A 142 6.66 -3.20 -4.98
N LEU A 143 6.35 -3.13 -6.28
CA LEU A 143 6.99 -2.18 -7.19
C LEU A 143 6.81 -0.71 -6.75
N ARG A 144 5.62 -0.34 -6.24
CA ARG A 144 5.34 1.00 -5.71
C ARG A 144 6.08 1.27 -4.40
N MET A 145 6.22 0.26 -3.55
CA MET A 145 6.99 0.35 -2.30
C MET A 145 8.48 0.53 -2.59
N SER A 146 9.07 -0.25 -3.50
CA SER A 146 10.46 -0.08 -3.93
C SER A 146 10.72 1.33 -4.47
N LEU A 147 9.83 1.87 -5.31
CA LEU A 147 9.94 3.24 -5.80
C LEU A 147 9.80 4.29 -4.69
N ALA A 148 8.93 4.06 -3.70
CA ALA A 148 8.76 4.98 -2.57
C ALA A 148 9.99 4.97 -1.64
N LEU A 149 10.55 3.80 -1.34
CA LEU A 149 11.77 3.65 -0.54
C LEU A 149 12.99 4.26 -1.24
N TRP A 150 13.13 4.05 -2.56
CA TRP A 150 14.19 4.68 -3.35
C TRP A 150 14.09 6.22 -3.32
N ARG A 151 12.88 6.80 -3.47
CA ARG A 151 12.69 8.25 -3.32
C ARG A 151 13.03 8.74 -1.91
N GLN A 152 12.68 7.98 -0.88
CA GLN A 152 13.05 8.31 0.51
C GLN A 152 14.58 8.33 0.69
N GLN A 153 15.31 7.41 0.07
CA GLN A 153 16.78 7.40 0.05
C GLN A 153 17.36 8.65 -0.62
N GLU A 154 16.83 9.07 -1.77
CA GLU A 154 17.23 10.32 -2.45
C GLU A 154 16.96 11.58 -1.60
N GLU A 155 15.80 11.66 -0.95
CA GLU A 155 15.43 12.77 -0.05
C GLU A 155 16.36 12.83 1.18
N LEU A 156 16.72 11.68 1.75
CA LEU A 156 17.67 11.58 2.87
C LEU A 156 19.10 11.95 2.46
N ALA A 157 19.58 11.48 1.30
CA ALA A 157 20.88 11.88 0.74
C ALA A 157 20.95 13.40 0.55
N THR A 158 19.91 14.00 -0.04
CA THR A 158 19.78 15.45 -0.21
C THR A 158 19.77 16.21 1.12
N LEU A 159 19.22 15.62 2.19
CA LEU A 159 19.21 16.21 3.53
C LEU A 159 20.60 16.14 4.20
N LEU A 160 21.34 15.05 4.00
CA LEU A 160 22.71 14.89 4.48
C LEU A 160 23.65 15.91 3.82
N GLU A 161 23.60 16.06 2.49
CA GLU A 161 24.38 17.08 1.77
C GLU A 161 24.09 18.51 2.26
N LYS A 162 22.85 18.82 2.64
CA LYS A 162 22.48 20.11 3.23
C LYS A 162 23.08 20.28 4.63
N LYS A 163 23.16 19.20 5.41
CA LYS A 163 23.79 19.21 6.73
C LYS A 163 25.31 19.35 6.66
N ASP A 164 25.97 18.74 5.68
CA ASP A 164 27.41 18.95 5.46
C ASP A 164 27.73 20.39 5.06
N LYS A 165 26.89 21.03 4.24
CA LYS A 165 27.02 22.46 3.90
C LYS A 165 26.85 23.36 5.13
N GLU A 166 25.89 23.06 6.01
CA GLU A 166 25.70 23.76 7.29
C GLU A 166 26.91 23.57 8.24
N ILE A 167 27.47 22.36 8.31
CA ILE A 167 28.68 22.06 9.09
C ILE A 167 29.91 22.80 8.53
N LEU A 168 30.05 22.87 7.20
CA LEU A 168 31.11 23.62 6.54
C LEU A 168 31.00 25.12 6.83
N GLU A 169 29.79 25.71 6.72
CA GLU A 169 29.54 27.12 7.04
C GLU A 169 29.92 27.44 8.50
N TYR A 170 29.62 26.56 9.46
CA TYR A 170 30.08 26.73 10.84
C TYR A 170 31.61 26.73 10.96
N LYS A 171 32.31 25.81 10.28
CA LYS A 171 33.78 25.73 10.28
C LYS A 171 34.42 26.98 9.63
N GLU A 172 33.89 27.43 8.50
CA GLU A 172 34.35 28.64 7.80
C GLU A 172 34.15 29.92 8.62
N ASN A 173 33.05 30.00 9.38
CA ASN A 173 32.80 31.08 10.35
C ASN A 173 33.62 30.95 11.66
N GLY A 174 34.58 30.02 11.73
CA GLY A 174 35.50 29.86 12.86
C GLY A 174 34.92 29.13 14.07
N ALA A 175 33.76 28.47 13.94
CA ALA A 175 33.26 27.60 15.00
C ALA A 175 34.09 26.31 15.09
N SER A 176 34.41 25.89 16.32
CA SER A 176 35.14 24.66 16.60
C SER A 176 34.33 23.72 17.49
N LEU A 177 34.47 22.42 17.27
CA LEU A 177 33.81 21.41 18.09
C LEU A 177 34.48 21.31 19.46
N SER A 178 33.68 21.41 20.52
CA SER A 178 34.13 21.17 21.90
C SER A 178 34.41 19.70 22.20
N ARG A 179 33.96 18.78 21.33
CA ARG A 179 34.10 17.33 21.43
C ARG A 179 34.40 16.75 20.05
N GLY A 180 35.65 16.39 19.79
CA GLY A 180 36.08 15.90 18.46
C GLY A 180 35.36 14.65 17.97
N HIS A 181 34.91 13.76 18.87
CA HIS A 181 34.15 12.56 18.49
C HIS A 181 32.75 12.82 17.94
N LEU A 182 32.28 14.09 17.93
CA LEU A 182 31.04 14.50 17.26
C LEU A 182 31.27 14.89 15.79
N GLU A 183 32.52 14.92 15.33
CA GLU A 183 32.82 15.18 13.92
C GLU A 183 32.44 13.97 13.07
N THR A 184 31.54 14.19 12.11
CA THR A 184 31.18 13.22 11.08
C THR A 184 32.03 13.42 9.83
N ALA A 185 32.31 12.35 9.10
CA ALA A 185 32.83 12.44 7.74
C ALA A 185 31.77 13.06 6.81
N VAL A 186 32.23 13.76 5.77
CA VAL A 186 31.34 14.29 4.71
C VAL A 186 30.64 13.11 4.03
N PHE A 187 29.34 13.26 3.79
CA PHE A 187 28.52 12.24 3.14
C PHE A 187 28.85 12.15 1.64
N GLU A 188 29.27 10.97 1.21
CA GLU A 188 29.56 10.63 -0.18
C GLU A 188 28.51 9.64 -0.70
N LYS A 189 27.47 10.14 -1.39
CA LYS A 189 26.32 9.32 -1.83
C LYS A 189 26.73 8.03 -2.56
N GLN A 190 27.56 8.14 -3.60
CA GLN A 190 27.96 6.98 -4.42
C GLN A 190 28.66 5.91 -3.57
N LYS A 191 29.58 6.32 -2.70
CA LYS A 191 30.33 5.43 -1.82
C LYS A 191 29.44 4.73 -0.79
N PHE A 192 28.41 5.42 -0.31
CA PHE A 192 27.37 4.80 0.53
C PHE A 192 26.57 3.75 -0.26
N GLU A 193 26.18 4.05 -1.50
CA GLU A 193 25.44 3.12 -2.36
C GLU A 193 26.27 1.88 -2.75
N ASP A 194 27.55 2.07 -3.09
CA ASP A 194 28.48 0.99 -3.41
C ASP A 194 28.69 0.05 -2.20
N MET A 195 28.84 0.61 -1.00
CA MET A 195 28.95 -0.14 0.26
C MET A 195 27.65 -0.90 0.59
N LEU A 196 26.50 -0.23 0.42
CA LEU A 196 25.17 -0.83 0.63
C LEU A 196 24.95 -2.05 -0.26
N LEU A 197 25.31 -1.94 -1.54
CA LEU A 197 25.21 -3.03 -2.52
C LEU A 197 26.15 -4.21 -2.20
N LEU A 198 27.32 -3.94 -1.61
CA LEU A 198 28.29 -4.98 -1.27
C LEU A 198 27.93 -5.72 0.02
N GLU A 199 27.52 -4.99 1.06
CA GLU A 199 27.32 -5.53 2.40
C GLU A 199 25.88 -6.02 2.63
N GLN A 200 24.87 -5.19 2.34
CA GLN A 200 23.48 -5.51 2.72
C GLN A 200 22.77 -6.47 1.76
N VAL A 201 23.15 -6.52 0.48
CA VAL A 201 22.54 -7.48 -0.46
C VAL A 201 22.86 -8.91 -0.05
N ALA A 202 24.08 -9.17 0.43
CA ALA A 202 24.47 -10.49 0.94
C ALA A 202 23.69 -10.85 2.21
N GLU A 203 23.51 -9.91 3.15
CA GLU A 203 22.73 -10.09 4.38
C GLU A 203 21.25 -10.37 4.08
N VAL A 204 20.61 -9.55 3.23
CA VAL A 204 19.19 -9.71 2.84
C VAL A 204 18.95 -11.02 2.09
N CYS A 205 19.89 -11.48 1.26
CA CYS A 205 19.78 -12.75 0.56
C CYS A 205 20.17 -14.00 1.39
N SER A 206 20.74 -13.83 2.59
CA SER A 206 21.13 -14.94 3.48
C SER A 206 20.41 -14.95 4.83
N GLY A 207 19.51 -14.00 5.07
CA GLY A 207 18.68 -13.92 6.26
C GLY A 207 17.78 -15.15 6.46
N PRO A 208 17.32 -15.40 7.70
CA PRO A 208 16.45 -16.52 8.01
C PRO A 208 15.12 -16.40 7.26
N GLU A 209 14.63 -17.53 6.74
CA GLU A 209 13.35 -17.67 6.01
C GLU A 209 12.10 -17.40 6.87
N GLU A 210 12.31 -17.03 8.14
CA GLU A 210 11.30 -16.90 9.21
C GLU A 210 10.43 -15.63 9.09
N GLU A 211 10.97 -14.52 8.55
CA GLU A 211 10.23 -13.26 8.32
C GLU A 211 10.20 -12.90 6.82
N ILE A 212 9.43 -13.68 6.05
CA ILE A 212 9.24 -13.50 4.60
C ILE A 212 8.88 -12.04 4.22
N PHE A 213 8.00 -11.41 5.00
CA PHE A 213 7.59 -10.03 4.82
C PHE A 213 7.73 -9.27 6.14
N PRO A 214 8.71 -8.36 6.25
CA PRO A 214 8.98 -7.62 7.48
C PRO A 214 7.84 -6.72 7.95
N HIS A 215 7.56 -6.76 9.25
CA HIS A 215 6.47 -5.99 9.87
C HIS A 215 6.60 -4.46 9.69
N GLU A 216 7.82 -3.93 9.55
CA GLU A 216 8.09 -2.52 9.26
C GLU A 216 7.49 -2.09 7.91
N LEU A 217 7.45 -3.00 6.93
CA LEU A 217 6.91 -2.73 5.60
C LEU A 217 5.38 -2.75 5.54
N HIS A 218 4.70 -3.32 6.54
CA HIS A 218 3.23 -3.40 6.59
C HIS A 218 2.59 -2.01 6.46
N LYS A 219 3.10 -1.02 7.20
CA LYS A 219 2.57 0.36 7.18
C LYS A 219 2.69 1.02 5.81
N LEU A 220 3.79 0.77 5.10
CA LEU A 220 4.01 1.29 3.75
C LEU A 220 3.10 0.59 2.74
N TYR A 221 3.02 -0.75 2.79
CA TYR A 221 2.11 -1.56 1.97
C TYR A 221 0.66 -1.07 2.09
N VAL A 222 0.15 -1.02 3.32
CA VAL A 222 -1.24 -0.61 3.62
C VAL A 222 -1.49 0.80 3.08
N ARG A 223 -0.55 1.74 3.25
CA ARG A 223 -0.69 3.10 2.71
C ARG A 223 -0.73 3.13 1.17
N MET A 224 0.08 2.31 0.49
CA MET A 224 0.05 2.19 -0.98
C MET A 224 -1.29 1.65 -1.47
N MET A 225 -1.85 0.63 -0.81
CA MET A 225 -3.16 0.07 -1.15
C MET A 225 -4.29 1.10 -0.99
N HIS A 226 -4.27 1.87 0.09
CA HIS A 226 -5.25 2.95 0.31
C HIS A 226 -5.15 4.04 -0.79
N GLN A 227 -3.92 4.43 -1.16
CA GLN A 227 -3.69 5.45 -2.18
C GLN A 227 -4.16 4.98 -3.57
N GLU A 228 -3.91 3.72 -3.96
CA GLU A 228 -4.38 3.18 -5.25
C GLU A 228 -5.91 3.21 -5.36
N MET A 229 -6.61 2.82 -4.30
CA MET A 229 -8.08 2.81 -4.31
C MET A 229 -8.68 4.22 -4.35
N GLN A 230 -8.06 5.19 -3.66
CA GLN A 230 -8.47 6.60 -3.76
C GLN A 230 -8.24 7.18 -5.17
N GLN A 231 -7.17 6.78 -5.85
CA GLN A 231 -6.91 7.21 -7.23
C GLN A 231 -7.92 6.60 -8.23
N LYS A 232 -8.27 5.32 -8.08
CA LYS A 232 -9.27 4.66 -8.93
C LYS A 232 -10.65 5.32 -8.82
N ARG A 233 -11.11 5.61 -7.59
CA ARG A 233 -12.41 6.28 -7.36
C ARG A 233 -12.47 7.68 -7.98
N LYS A 234 -11.39 8.46 -7.87
CA LYS A 234 -11.31 9.78 -8.50
C LYS A 234 -11.36 9.72 -10.04
N HIS A 235 -10.79 8.68 -10.64
CA HIS A 235 -10.89 8.50 -12.09
C HIS A 235 -12.31 8.13 -12.53
N SER A 236 -12.98 7.18 -11.86
CA SER A 236 -14.37 6.83 -12.20
C SER A 236 -15.33 8.02 -12.02
N GLU A 237 -15.21 8.78 -10.93
CA GLU A 237 -15.99 10.01 -10.69
C GLU A 237 -15.76 11.09 -11.76
N THR A 238 -14.56 11.13 -12.37
CA THR A 238 -14.22 12.11 -13.42
C THR A 238 -14.72 11.67 -14.81
N GLU A 239 -14.77 10.36 -15.07
CA GLU A 239 -15.26 9.79 -16.33
C GLU A 239 -16.80 9.86 -16.39
N GLU A 240 -17.51 9.50 -15.32
CA GLU A 240 -18.99 9.62 -15.24
C GLU A 240 -19.47 11.07 -15.41
N GLY A 241 -18.72 12.05 -14.88
CA GLY A 241 -19.01 13.48 -15.03
C GLY A 241 -18.83 14.05 -16.44
N GLN A 242 -18.17 13.32 -17.35
CA GLN A 242 -18.02 13.75 -18.75
C GLN A 242 -19.15 13.21 -19.64
N ASP A 243 -19.70 12.03 -19.32
CA ASP A 243 -20.82 11.42 -20.05
C ASP A 243 -22.18 12.10 -19.79
N GLU A 244 -22.33 12.89 -18.73
CA GLU A 244 -23.51 13.74 -18.51
C GLU A 244 -23.52 14.98 -19.42
N ILE A 245 -22.34 15.51 -19.80
CA ILE A 245 -22.23 16.75 -20.60
C ILE A 245 -22.56 16.50 -22.09
N LEU A 246 -22.48 15.26 -22.57
CA LEU A 246 -22.71 14.90 -23.97
C LEU A 246 -24.17 14.51 -24.31
N LYS A 247 -25.09 14.47 -23.33
CA LYS A 247 -26.46 13.97 -23.53
C LYS A 247 -27.48 14.99 -24.04
N ASP A 248 -27.15 16.29 -24.08
CA ASP A 248 -28.04 17.35 -24.60
C ASP A 248 -27.86 17.66 -26.11
N ALA A 249 -26.97 16.95 -26.81
CA ALA A 249 -26.77 17.10 -28.25
C ALA A 249 -27.80 16.28 -29.06
N LYS A 250 -28.99 16.86 -29.26
CA LYS A 250 -30.10 16.29 -30.04
C LYS A 250 -29.70 16.12 -31.53
N PRO A 251 -29.75 14.90 -32.12
CA PRO A 251 -29.42 14.70 -33.53
C PRO A 251 -30.60 15.00 -34.46
N SER A 252 -30.31 15.52 -35.66
CA SER A 252 -31.23 15.57 -36.79
C SER A 252 -30.46 15.14 -38.07
N PRO A 253 -31.06 14.42 -39.03
CA PRO A 253 -30.33 13.65 -40.03
C PRO A 253 -30.18 14.35 -41.40
N GLU A 254 -29.68 13.59 -42.41
CA GLU A 254 -29.52 13.88 -43.85
C GLU A 254 -28.17 14.53 -44.26
N THR A 255 -27.51 14.20 -45.39
CA THR A 255 -27.61 13.09 -46.38
C THR A 255 -26.26 12.96 -47.13
N MET A 256 -26.04 11.86 -47.88
CA MET A 256 -24.83 11.52 -48.65
C MET A 256 -24.41 12.49 -49.78
N GLU A 257 -23.14 12.29 -50.23
CA GLU A 257 -22.41 12.74 -51.45
C GLU A 257 -21.19 13.64 -51.12
N GLY A 258 -20.04 13.57 -51.79
CA GLY A 258 -19.57 12.65 -52.83
C GLY A 258 -18.45 13.25 -53.70
N LYS A 259 -17.26 12.61 -53.72
CA LYS A 259 -16.10 12.75 -54.66
C LYS A 259 -15.07 13.89 -54.51
N GLN A 260 -13.79 13.44 -54.55
CA GLN A 260 -12.61 13.98 -55.28
C GLN A 260 -12.04 15.38 -54.93
N GLU A 261 -10.77 15.72 -55.18
CA GLU A 261 -9.44 15.03 -55.29
C GLU A 261 -8.40 16.14 -55.60
N VAL A 262 -7.09 15.94 -55.36
CA VAL A 262 -5.97 16.78 -55.90
C VAL A 262 -5.88 18.24 -55.37
N GLU A 263 -4.75 18.93 -55.15
CA GLU A 263 -3.33 18.64 -54.81
C GLU A 263 -2.67 19.98 -54.32
N VAL A 264 -1.55 19.91 -53.58
CA VAL A 264 -0.25 20.66 -53.77
C VAL A 264 -0.32 22.20 -54.10
N THR A 265 0.37 23.15 -53.45
CA THR A 265 1.67 23.21 -52.74
C THR A 265 1.77 24.49 -51.88
N SER A 266 2.58 24.46 -50.80
CA SER A 266 3.55 25.54 -50.40
C SER A 266 3.02 26.97 -50.07
N LEU A 267 3.77 27.93 -49.49
CA LEU A 267 5.18 28.13 -49.07
C LEU A 267 5.21 29.08 -47.82
N ILE A 268 6.27 28.99 -46.98
CA ILE A 268 7.03 30.02 -46.18
C ILE A 268 6.36 31.41 -45.88
N THR A 269 6.53 32.15 -44.77
CA THR A 269 7.64 32.39 -43.81
C THR A 269 7.13 33.18 -42.57
N SER A 270 7.90 33.18 -41.47
CA SER A 270 8.20 34.26 -40.47
C SER A 270 7.20 35.41 -40.14
N GLU A 271 7.25 36.16 -39.02
CA GLU A 271 8.29 36.39 -38.00
C GLU A 271 7.67 37.04 -36.72
N GLU A 272 8.39 36.93 -35.60
CA GLU A 272 8.55 37.93 -34.50
C GLU A 272 7.39 38.69 -33.77
N THR A 273 7.43 38.53 -32.43
CA THR A 273 7.54 39.60 -31.39
C THR A 273 6.41 40.64 -31.22
N THR A 274 5.82 40.71 -30.01
CA THR A 274 6.12 41.71 -28.94
C THR A 274 5.01 41.71 -27.86
N LEU A 275 5.38 41.87 -26.59
CA LEU A 275 4.45 42.23 -25.49
C LEU A 275 3.83 43.63 -25.73
N PRO A 276 2.66 43.93 -25.13
CA PRO A 276 2.72 44.99 -24.12
C PRO A 276 1.75 44.86 -22.92
N ALA A 277 2.16 45.50 -21.83
CA ALA A 277 1.34 46.07 -20.77
C ALA A 277 1.98 47.45 -20.41
N PRO A 278 1.47 48.29 -19.49
CA PRO A 278 0.22 48.25 -18.70
C PRO A 278 -0.56 49.59 -18.74
N LEU A 279 -1.59 49.76 -17.86
CA LEU A 279 -2.06 50.99 -17.15
C LEU A 279 -3.38 50.63 -16.40
N ALA A 280 -3.48 50.67 -15.06
CA ALA A 280 -3.85 51.80 -14.18
C ALA A 280 -5.33 52.27 -14.33
N ARG A 281 -6.12 52.65 -13.30
CA ARG A 281 -5.91 52.90 -11.84
C ARG A 281 -7.29 53.06 -11.12
N ASN A 282 -7.31 53.02 -9.77
CA ASN A 282 -8.16 53.79 -8.79
C ASN A 282 -8.37 52.94 -7.50
N HIS A 283 -7.75 53.20 -6.33
CA HIS A 283 -8.03 54.23 -5.28
C HIS A 283 -9.47 54.17 -4.70
N LEU A 284 -9.71 54.09 -3.38
CA LEU A 284 -9.16 54.84 -2.22
C LEU A 284 -8.85 53.93 -0.97
N GLN A 285 -7.76 54.16 -0.20
CA GLN A 285 -7.71 54.83 1.13
C GLN A 285 -8.78 54.36 2.15
N SER A 286 -8.53 54.04 3.43
CA SER A 286 -7.40 54.30 4.36
C SER A 286 -7.46 53.24 5.52
N GLN A 287 -6.67 53.16 6.60
CA GLN A 287 -5.57 53.95 7.20
C GLN A 287 -4.73 53.02 8.15
N ARG A 288 -3.80 53.57 8.95
CA ARG A 288 -3.19 52.97 10.17
C ARG A 288 -2.87 54.07 11.19
N PRO A 289 -2.71 53.71 12.48
CA PRO A 289 -1.60 54.26 13.27
C PRO A 289 -0.66 53.18 13.82
N VAL A 290 0.59 53.56 14.09
CA VAL A 290 1.67 52.71 14.65
C VAL A 290 2.13 53.30 15.98
N LEU A 291 2.27 52.48 17.03
CA LEU A 291 3.20 52.75 18.14
C LEU A 291 3.80 51.42 18.69
N LYS A 292 5.13 51.41 18.86
CA LYS A 292 5.95 50.43 19.63
C LYS A 292 6.60 51.20 20.82
N PRO A 293 7.53 50.67 21.65
CA PRO A 293 7.85 49.29 22.09
C PRO A 293 7.95 49.13 23.64
N LYS A 294 8.14 47.90 24.17
CA LYS A 294 8.84 47.66 25.47
C LYS A 294 9.75 46.40 25.40
N LYS A 295 10.75 46.32 26.29
CA LYS A 295 11.97 45.47 26.18
C LYS A 295 12.12 44.39 27.28
N LYS A 296 12.89 43.32 26.94
CA LYS A 296 13.63 42.35 27.82
C LYS A 296 12.76 41.43 28.72
N LYS A 297 13.04 40.12 28.86
CA LYS A 297 14.33 39.44 29.08
C LYS A 297 14.44 38.09 28.35
N ALA A 298 15.67 37.63 28.15
CA ALA A 298 15.98 36.27 27.71
C ALA A 298 15.97 35.27 28.88
N LYS A 299 15.59 34.02 28.59
CA LYS A 299 15.95 32.82 29.37
C LYS A 299 16.60 31.84 28.39
N GLY A 300 17.82 31.39 28.69
CA GLY A 300 18.46 30.34 27.91
C GLY A 300 17.82 28.98 28.18
N LEU A 301 17.72 28.14 27.15
CA LEU A 301 17.45 26.72 27.33
C LEU A 301 18.77 26.01 27.64
N PHE A 302 19.04 25.72 28.91
CA PHE A 302 19.80 24.56 29.40
C PHE A 302 19.68 24.52 30.94
N SER A 303 18.72 23.73 31.43
CA SER A 303 18.59 23.19 32.80
C SER A 303 17.55 22.09 32.76
#